data_AF-A0A1X0R267-F1
#
_entry.id   AF-A0A1X0R267-F1
#
_cell.length_a   1.000
_cell.length_b   1.000
_cell.length_c   1.000
_cell.angle_alpha   90.00
_cell.angle_beta   90.00
_cell.angle_gamma   90.00
#
_symmetry.space_group_name_H-M   'P 1'
#
loop_
_entity.id
_entity.type
_entity.pdbx_description
1 polymer ?
#
loop_
_entity_poly.entity_id
_entity_poly.type
_entity_poly.pdbx_seq_one_letter_code
_entity_poly.pdbx_strand_id
1 'polypeptide(L)'
;EVKRFSMSENHFLVNWGLVRLALFGKNAMDRHSLRSNLSVHVVTPFMAFYAIQLKADGLYTMAELARVQFPMSILELPSILYKLYAPQKGLIQCVP
;
A
#
# COMPACT_ATOMS: atom_id res chain seq x y z
N GLU A 1 -0.16 6.23 -6.84
CA GLU A 1 -0.46 7.67 -6.61
C GLU A 1 0.40 8.20 -5.47
N VAL A 2 0.86 9.45 -5.53
CA VAL A 2 1.72 10.06 -4.51
C VAL A 2 1.14 11.39 -4.02
N LYS A 3 1.12 11.61 -2.71
CA LYS A 3 0.72 12.85 -2.03
C LYS A 3 1.83 13.33 -1.09
N ARG A 4 1.98 14.65 -1.00
CA ARG A 4 2.90 15.29 -0.05
C ARG A 4 2.36 15.19 1.38
N PHE A 5 3.27 15.21 2.35
CA PHE A 5 2.94 15.24 3.77
C PHE A 5 1.95 16.35 4.13
N SER A 6 2.13 17.55 3.57
CA SER A 6 1.24 18.70 3.79
C SER A 6 -0.20 18.49 3.33
N MET A 7 -0.46 17.45 2.53
CA MET A 7 -1.80 17.10 2.05
C MET A 7 -2.42 15.93 2.82
N SER A 8 -1.68 15.31 3.74
CA SER A 8 -2.12 14.14 4.50
C SER A 8 -3.30 14.45 5.43
N GLU A 9 -3.36 15.67 5.97
CA GLU A 9 -4.45 16.14 6.83
C GLU A 9 -5.76 16.32 6.08
N ASN A 10 -5.71 16.46 4.75
CA ASN A 10 -6.90 16.57 3.93
C ASN A 10 -7.38 15.17 3.50
N HIS A 11 -8.20 14.56 4.37
CA HIS A 11 -8.74 13.22 4.14
C HIS A 11 -9.53 13.12 2.84
N PHE A 12 -10.20 14.20 2.41
CA PHE A 12 -10.91 14.21 1.13
C PHE A 12 -9.94 14.04 -0.05
N LEU A 13 -8.83 14.78 -0.08
CA LEU A 13 -7.84 14.68 -1.16
C LEU A 13 -7.08 13.34 -1.16
N VAL A 14 -6.83 12.77 0.02
CA VAL A 14 -6.22 11.45 0.17
C VAL A 14 -7.15 10.36 -0.33
N ASN A 15 -8.41 10.36 0.11
CA ASN A 15 -9.41 9.36 -0.30
C ASN A 15 -9.76 9.48 -1.78
N TRP A 16 -9.83 10.70 -2.30
CA TRP A 16 -10.01 10.92 -3.74
C TRP A 16 -8.86 10.32 -4.55
N GLY A 17 -7.62 10.44 -4.05
CA GLY A 17 -6.47 9.77 -4.65
C GLY A 17 -6.60 8.24 -4.65
N LEU A 18 -7.08 7.66 -3.55
CA LEU A 18 -7.32 6.23 -3.45
C LEU A 18 -8.36 5.74 -4.47
N VAL A 19 -9.45 6.49 -4.66
CA VAL A 19 -10.48 6.18 -5.68
C VAL A 19 -9.90 6.25 -7.09
N ARG A 20 -9.12 7.29 -7.42
CA ARG A 20 -8.47 7.38 -8.72
C ARG A 20 -7.49 6.24 -8.97
N LEU A 21 -6.75 5.82 -7.94
CA LEU A 21 -5.86 4.67 -8.00
C LEU A 21 -6.64 3.37 -8.29
N ALA A 22 -7.79 3.17 -7.63
CA ALA A 22 -8.65 2.02 -7.88
C ALA A 22 -9.19 2.01 -9.32
N LEU A 23 -9.66 3.15 -9.80
CA LEU A 23 -10.17 3.28 -11.17
C LEU A 23 -9.06 3.05 -12.21
N PHE A 24 -7.86 3.58 -11.96
CA PHE A 24 -6.70 3.33 -12.82
C PHE A 24 -6.36 1.83 -12.88
N GLY A 25 -6.29 1.18 -11.71
CA GLY A 25 -5.97 -0.24 -11.64
C GLY A 25 -7.02 -1.13 -12.30
N LYS A 26 -8.31 -0.83 -12.10
CA LYS A 26 -9.42 -1.47 -12.81
C LYS A 26 -9.28 -1.31 -14.33
N ASN A 27 -9.12 -0.07 -14.82
CA ASN A 27 -9.03 0.19 -16.26
C ASN A 27 -7.81 -0.49 -16.90
N ALA A 28 -6.69 -0.60 -16.18
CA ALA A 28 -5.53 -1.35 -16.63
C ALA A 28 -5.82 -2.85 -16.72
N MET A 29 -6.54 -3.41 -15.74
CA MET A 29 -6.98 -4.80 -15.78
C MET A 29 -7.90 -5.09 -16.95
N ASP A 30 -8.87 -4.22 -17.22
CA ASP A 30 -9.85 -4.38 -18.30
C ASP A 30 -9.19 -4.31 -19.68
N ARG A 31 -8.24 -3.39 -19.87
CA ARG A 31 -7.53 -3.21 -21.14
C ARG A 31 -6.55 -4.33 -21.45
N HIS A 32 -6.00 -4.97 -20.42
CA HIS A 32 -4.94 -5.97 -20.57
C HIS A 32 -5.40 -7.38 -20.17
N SER A 33 -6.71 -7.58 -19.93
CA SER A 33 -7.30 -8.85 -19.49
C SER A 33 -6.59 -9.49 -18.28
N LEU A 34 -6.14 -8.66 -17.33
CA LEU A 34 -5.44 -9.11 -16.14
C LEU A 34 -6.44 -9.50 -15.04
N ARG A 35 -6.16 -10.60 -14.32
CA ARG A 35 -6.98 -11.04 -13.18
C ARG A 35 -6.77 -10.20 -11.92
N SER A 36 -5.61 -9.56 -11.80
CA SER A 36 -5.25 -8.75 -10.65
C SER A 36 -4.15 -7.73 -10.97
N ASN A 37 -4.07 -6.68 -10.17
CA ASN A 37 -3.04 -5.65 -10.24
C ASN A 37 -2.57 -5.27 -8.82
N LEU A 38 -1.30 -4.86 -8.70
CA LEU A 38 -0.74 -4.27 -7.50
C LEU A 38 -0.62 -2.76 -7.67
N SER A 39 -1.30 -2.00 -6.82
CA SER A 39 -1.29 -0.54 -6.84
C SER A 39 -0.60 0.03 -5.62
N VAL A 40 0.19 1.08 -5.81
CA VAL A 40 0.92 1.75 -4.74
C VAL A 40 0.33 3.13 -4.48
N HIS A 41 -0.01 3.40 -3.22
CA HIS A 41 -0.46 4.71 -2.74
C HIS A 41 0.54 5.25 -1.72
N VAL A 42 1.17 6.38 -2.02
CA VAL A 42 2.11 7.04 -1.12
C VAL A 42 1.47 8.32 -0.59
N VAL A 43 1.35 8.41 0.72
CA VAL A 43 1.01 9.65 1.43
C VAL A 43 2.11 9.82 2.47
N THR A 44 3.14 10.58 2.12
CA THR A 44 4.35 10.72 2.96
C THR A 44 3.96 10.98 4.42
N PRO A 45 4.54 10.23 5.39
CA PRO A 45 5.62 9.25 5.26
C PRO A 45 5.21 7.82 4.88
N PHE A 46 3.92 7.55 4.69
CA PHE A 46 3.41 6.19 4.50
C PHE A 46 3.32 5.78 3.03
N MET A 47 3.66 4.53 2.75
CA MET A 47 3.43 3.85 1.48
C MET A 47 2.54 2.64 1.74
N ALA A 48 1.36 2.63 1.15
CA ALA A 48 0.41 1.52 1.19
C ALA A 48 0.38 0.79 -0.16
N PHE A 49 0.32 -0.53 -0.09
CA PHE A 49 0.19 -1.44 -1.22
C PHE A 49 -1.22 -2.01 -1.25
N TYR A 50 -1.86 -1.96 -2.40
CA TYR A 50 -3.23 -2.45 -2.61
C TYR A 50 -3.26 -3.51 -3.69
N ALA A 51 -3.86 -4.67 -3.40
CA ALA A 51 -4.22 -5.66 -4.41
C ALA A 51 -5.60 -5.33 -4.96
N ILE A 52 -5.69 -5.12 -6.27
CA ILE A 52 -6.95 -5.02 -7.00
C ILE A 52 -7.17 -6.34 -7.73
N GLN A 53 -8.34 -6.96 -7.55
CA GLN A 53 -8.65 -8.27 -8.13
C GLN A 53 -10.07 -8.28 -8.69
N LEU A 54 -10.26 -8.98 -9.81
CA LEU A 54 -11.58 -9.28 -10.35
C LEU A 54 -12.14 -10.50 -9.59
N LYS A 55 -13.23 -10.33 -8.86
CA LYS A 55 -13.88 -11.41 -8.09
C LYS A 55 -15.03 -12.06 -8.83
N ALA A 56 -15.77 -11.26 -9.60
CA ALA A 56 -16.85 -11.69 -10.46
C ALA A 56 -16.94 -10.70 -11.64
N ASP A 57 -17.70 -11.03 -12.68
CA ASP A 57 -17.85 -10.16 -13.85
C ASP A 57 -18.32 -8.76 -13.45
N GLY A 58 -17.47 -7.76 -13.71
CA GLY A 58 -17.71 -6.36 -13.34
C GLY A 58 -17.45 -6.00 -11.87
N LEU A 59 -17.13 -6.96 -11.00
CA LEU A 59 -16.87 -6.75 -9.57
C LEU A 59 -15.38 -6.82 -9.24
N TYR A 60 -14.83 -5.67 -8.89
CA TYR A 60 -13.42 -5.50 -8.52
C TYR A 60 -13.31 -5.20 -7.03
N THR A 61 -12.42 -5.92 -6.36
CA THR A 61 -12.10 -5.67 -4.94
C THR A 61 -10.72 -5.06 -4.83
N MET A 62 -10.58 -4.03 -4.00
CA MET A 62 -9.30 -3.46 -3.60
C MET A 62 -9.05 -3.77 -2.12
N ALA A 63 -7.94 -4.43 -1.80
CA ALA A 63 -7.55 -4.76 -0.43
C ALA A 63 -6.15 -4.23 -0.12
N GLU A 64 -5.97 -3.59 1.03
CA GLU A 64 -4.65 -3.18 1.52
C GLU A 64 -3.86 -4.42 1.92
N LEU A 65 -2.66 -4.60 1.34
CA LEU A 65 -1.77 -5.72 1.63
C LEU A 65 -0.77 -5.38 2.72
N ALA A 66 -0.16 -4.20 2.62
CA ALA A 66 0.90 -3.78 3.49
C ALA A 66 0.97 -2.26 3.53
N ARG A 67 1.37 -1.73 4.68
CA ARG A 67 1.66 -0.31 4.87
C ARG A 67 3.03 -0.16 5.52
N VAL A 68 3.92 0.52 4.81
CA VAL A 68 5.30 0.75 5.22
C VAL A 68 5.47 2.23 5.51
N GLN A 69 6.07 2.55 6.65
CA GLN A 69 6.49 3.91 6.97
C GLN A 69 7.92 4.12 6.45
N PHE A 70 8.10 5.10 5.58
CA PHE A 70 9.43 5.52 5.14
C PHE A 70 10.06 6.49 6.15
N PRO A 71 11.38 6.39 6.37
CA PRO A 71 12.10 7.38 7.17
C PRO A 71 11.98 8.76 6.53
N MET A 72 11.68 9.76 7.34
CA MET A 72 11.63 11.16 6.90
C MET A 72 13.00 11.83 6.96
N SER A 73 13.96 11.21 7.63
CA SER A 73 15.34 11.66 7.78
C SER A 73 16.32 10.50 7.72
N ILE A 74 17.54 10.77 7.25
CA ILE A 74 18.66 9.81 7.29
C ILE A 74 19.00 9.40 8.73
N LEU A 75 18.68 10.25 9.71
CA LEU A 75 18.87 9.94 11.13
C LEU A 75 17.94 8.82 11.63
N GLU A 76 16.82 8.57 10.95
CA GLU A 76 15.87 7.51 11.32
C GLU A 76 16.26 6.15 10.72
N LEU A 77 17.07 6.14 9.65
CA LEU A 77 17.51 4.92 8.95
C LEU A 77 18.15 3.89 9.89
N PRO A 78 19.10 4.24 10.78
CA PRO A 78 19.67 3.29 11.73
C PRO A 78 18.62 2.58 12.59
N SER A 79 17.58 3.31 13.03
CA SER A 79 16.51 2.74 13.86
C SER A 79 15.60 1.79 13.08
N ILE A 80 15.35 2.07 11.80
CA ILE A 80 14.56 1.22 10.91
C ILE A 80 15.35 -0.04 10.55
N LEU A 81 16.64 0.10 10.20
CA LEU A 81 17.51 -1.02 9.91
C LEU A 81 17.65 -1.92 11.14
N TYR A 82 17.80 -1.37 12.34
CA TYR A 82 17.83 -2.16 13.58
C TYR A 82 16.55 -3.00 13.75
N LYS A 83 15.37 -2.43 13.49
CA LYS A 83 14.10 -3.18 13.54
C LYS A 83 13.99 -4.27 12.48
N LEU A 84 14.58 -4.07 11.30
CA LEU A 84 14.56 -5.04 10.20
C LEU A 84 15.57 -6.18 10.38
N TYR A 85 16.75 -5.89 10.95
CA TYR A 85 17.84 -6.85 11.15
C TYR A 85 17.87 -7.49 12.54
N ALA A 86 17.10 -6.97 13.51
CA ALA A 86 16.94 -7.65 14.79
C ALA A 86 16.30 -9.03 14.56
N PRO A 87 16.87 -10.12 15.10
CA PRO A 87 16.26 -11.44 15.00
C PRO A 87 14.85 -11.38 15.60
N GLN A 88 13.85 -11.80 14.83
CA GLN A 88 12.48 -11.94 15.33
C GLN A 88 12.45 -13.05 16.39
N LYS A 89 12.73 -12.69 17.64
CA LYS A 89 12.49 -13.54 18.81
C LYS A 89 10.97 -13.63 19.02
N GLY A 90 10.27 -14.47 18.26
CA GLY A 90 8.84 -14.65 18.48
C GLY A 90 8.02 -15.50 17.51
N LEU A 91 8.57 -16.08 16.44
CA LEU A 91 7.74 -16.85 15.48
C LEU A 91 8.19 -18.31 15.29
N ILE A 92 8.36 -19.05 16.40
CA ILE A 92 8.32 -20.53 16.38
C ILE A 92 7.57 -21.03 17.63
N GLN A 93 6.24 -21.01 17.54
CA GLN A 93 5.25 -21.85 18.26
C GLN A 93 3.91 -21.19 17.87
N CYS A 94 3.03 -21.79 17.08
CA CYS A 94 2.43 -23.09 17.28
C CYS A 94 2.03 -23.72 15.94
N VAL A 95 2.29 -25.01 15.78
CA VAL A 95 1.42 -25.91 15.01
C VAL A 95 1.25 -27.15 15.91
N PRO A 96 0.02 -27.66 16.13
CA PRO A 96 -0.19 -28.92 16.84
C PRO A 96 0.41 -30.11 16.09
#